data_AF-A0A2T4RHT1-F1
#
_entry.id   AF-A0A2T4RHT1-F1
#
_cell.length_a   1.000
_cell.length_b   1.000
_cell.length_c   1.000
_cell.angle_alpha   90.00
_cell.angle_beta   90.00
_cell.angle_gamma   90.00
#
_symmetry.space_group_name_H-M   'P 1'
#
loop_
_entity.id
_entity.type
_entity.pdbx_description
1 polymer ?
#
loop_
_entity_poly.entity_id
_entity_poly.type
_entity_poly.pdbx_seq_one_letter_code
_entity_poly.pdbx_strand_id
1 'polypeptide(L)'
;MNQLGIMAIDVDIVNDLKKEYQKMKITYIISPEHNKRHTEIKKTLEDQESNLIDIINSHCSSFNKEFDGVAKGDWTKSAMEELSQINTNLKSIAE
;
A
#
# COMPACT_ATOMS: atom_id res chain seq x y z
N MET A 1 49.68 -0.82 49.54
CA MET A 1 49.39 0.17 48.49
C MET A 1 48.48 -0.48 47.47
N ASN A 2 47.21 -0.10 47.44
CA ASN A 2 46.30 -0.45 46.33
C ASN A 2 45.70 0.88 45.86
N GLN A 3 46.27 1.44 44.80
CA GLN A 3 45.60 2.50 44.07
C GLN A 3 44.49 1.82 43.27
N LEU A 4 43.27 1.84 43.81
CA LEU A 4 42.07 1.63 43.00
C LEU A 4 42.01 2.81 42.03
N GLY A 5 42.49 2.57 40.81
CA GLY A 5 42.44 3.55 39.72
C GLY A 5 40.98 3.89 39.44
N ILE A 6 40.56 5.10 39.80
CA ILE A 6 39.25 5.63 39.43
C ILE A 6 39.32 5.94 37.93
N MET A 7 38.58 5.16 37.13
CA MET A 7 38.43 5.42 35.71
C MET A 7 37.42 6.56 35.56
N ALA A 8 37.90 7.77 35.25
CA ALA A 8 37.02 8.88 34.89
C ALA A 8 36.48 8.62 33.48
N ILE A 9 35.21 8.27 33.38
CA ILE A 9 34.52 8.08 32.10
C ILE A 9 33.98 9.42 31.65
N ASP A 10 34.46 9.90 30.50
CA ASP A 10 33.93 11.09 29.86
C ASP A 10 32.50 10.81 29.36
N VAL A 11 31.54 11.52 29.94
CA VAL A 11 30.11 11.38 29.66
C VAL A 11 29.79 11.76 28.21
N ASP A 12 30.53 12.70 27.62
CA ASP A 12 30.31 13.13 26.24
C ASP A 12 30.73 12.04 25.26
N ILE A 13 31.85 11.34 25.52
CA ILE A 13 32.29 10.18 24.72
C ILE A 13 31.24 9.06 24.78
N VAL A 14 30.69 8.76 25.96
CA VAL A 14 29.64 7.74 26.11
C VAL A 14 28.37 8.12 25.35
N ASN A 15 27.98 9.40 25.40
CA ASN A 15 26.82 9.90 24.68
C ASN A 15 27.00 9.80 23.15
N ASP A 16 28.19 10.10 22.64
CA ASP A 16 28.46 10.00 21.20
C ASP A 16 28.50 8.54 20.72
N LEU A 17 29.09 7.63 21.49
CA LEU A 17 29.02 6.19 21.20
C LEU A 17 27.57 5.68 21.18
N LYS A 18 26.73 6.17 22.09
CA LYS A 18 25.30 5.84 22.11
C LYS A 18 24.58 6.34 20.86
N LYS A 19 24.89 7.57 20.39
CA LYS A 19 24.34 8.12 19.14
C LYS A 19 24.78 7.28 17.94
N GLU A 20 26.05 6.92 17.84
CA GLU A 20 26.55 6.10 16.73
C GLU A 20 25.91 4.71 16.71
N TYR A 21 25.76 4.08 17.88
CA TYR A 21 25.05 2.80 17.97
C TYR A 21 23.57 2.91 17.56
N GLN A 22 22.89 4.00 17.94
CA GLN A 22 21.52 4.27 17.49
C GLN A 22 21.45 4.47 15.98
N LYS A 23 22.37 5.25 15.38
CA LYS A 23 22.47 5.42 13.92
C LYS A 23 22.67 4.08 13.22
N MET A 24 23.60 3.25 13.71
CA MET A 24 23.81 1.91 13.16
C MET A 24 22.53 1.06 13.20
N LYS A 25 21.82 1.05 14.34
CA LYS A 25 20.54 0.33 14.44
C LYS A 25 19.49 0.85 13.47
N ILE A 26 19.36 2.17 13.33
CA ILE A 26 18.41 2.77 12.40
C ILE A 26 18.75 2.38 10.95
N THR A 27 20.01 2.50 10.57
CA THR A 27 20.46 2.26 9.20
C THR A 27 20.40 0.79 8.81
N TYR A 28 20.84 -0.11 9.70
CA TYR A 28 21.03 -1.52 9.33
C TYR A 28 19.87 -2.43 9.72
N ILE A 29 18.99 -2.01 10.64
CA ILE A 29 17.88 -2.85 11.11
C ILE A 29 16.55 -2.18 10.81
N ILE A 30 16.32 -0.98 11.35
CA ILE A 30 15.00 -0.34 11.28
C ILE A 30 14.65 0.08 9.86
N SER A 31 15.56 0.72 9.14
CA SER A 31 15.29 1.20 7.77
C SER A 31 15.03 0.06 6.79
N PRO A 32 15.82 -1.03 6.76
CA PRO A 32 15.52 -2.19 5.90
C PRO A 32 14.19 -2.86 6.25
N GLU A 33 13.89 -3.06 7.53
CA GLU A 33 12.61 -3.66 7.96
C GLU A 33 11.41 -2.78 7.60
N HIS A 34 11.53 -1.46 7.80
CA HIS A 34 10.51 -0.51 7.41
C HIS A 34 10.27 -0.53 5.90
N ASN A 35 11.33 -0.51 5.09
CA ASN A 35 11.23 -0.55 3.64
C ASN A 35 10.62 -1.86 3.13
N LYS A 36 10.97 -2.98 3.77
CA LYS A 36 10.37 -4.28 3.47
C LYS A 36 8.87 -4.27 3.74
N ARG A 37 8.45 -3.88 4.95
CA ARG A 37 7.02 -3.77 5.30
C ARG A 37 6.28 -2.80 4.40
N HIS A 38 6.86 -1.65 4.10
CA HIS A 38 6.24 -0.68 3.20
C HIS A 38 6.02 -1.26 1.81
N THR A 39 7.00 -1.98 1.26
CA THR A 39 6.87 -2.67 -0.03
C THR A 39 5.79 -3.75 0.01
N GLU A 40 5.75 -4.56 1.07
CA GLU A 40 4.74 -5.61 1.25
C GLU A 40 3.32 -5.04 1.33
N ILE A 41 3.15 -3.95 2.10
CA ILE A 41 1.87 -3.24 2.21
C ILE A 41 1.47 -2.64 0.86
N LYS A 42 2.39 -1.97 0.19
CA LYS A 42 2.14 -1.37 -1.13
C LYS A 42 1.65 -2.42 -2.12
N LYS A 43 2.35 -3.56 -2.22
CA LYS A 43 1.93 -4.66 -3.08
C LYS A 43 0.55 -5.20 -2.72
N THR A 44 0.29 -5.36 -1.41
CA THR A 44 -1.02 -5.84 -0.94
C THR A 44 -2.15 -4.88 -1.35
N LEU A 45 -1.91 -3.57 -1.27
CA LEU A 45 -2.89 -2.56 -1.69
C LEU A 45 -3.12 -2.58 -3.20
N GLU A 46 -2.05 -2.69 -4.00
CA GLU A 46 -2.14 -2.83 -5.47
C GLU A 46 -2.93 -4.10 -5.85
N ASP A 47 -2.64 -5.23 -5.20
CA ASP A 47 -3.38 -6.49 -5.40
C ASP A 47 -4.87 -6.35 -5.00
N GLN A 48 -5.17 -5.64 -3.90
CA GLN A 48 -6.53 -5.39 -3.45
C GLN A 48 -7.31 -4.46 -4.39
N GLU A 49 -6.67 -3.41 -4.90
CA GLU A 49 -7.27 -2.49 -5.87
C GLU A 49 -7.61 -3.21 -7.18
N SER A 50 -6.68 -4.00 -7.71
CA SER A 50 -6.90 -4.83 -8.90
C SER A 50 -8.06 -5.80 -8.72
N ASN A 51 -8.11 -6.51 -7.59
CA ASN A 51 -9.23 -7.42 -7.27
C ASN A 51 -10.57 -6.68 -7.18
N LEU A 52 -10.60 -5.47 -6.61
CA LEU A 52 -11.82 -4.67 -6.52
C LEU A 52 -12.30 -4.22 -7.91
N ILE A 53 -11.38 -3.78 -8.78
CA ILE A 53 -11.68 -3.43 -10.17
C ILE A 53 -12.30 -4.62 -10.90
N ASP A 54 -11.73 -5.81 -10.76
CA ASP A 54 -12.25 -7.04 -11.39
C ASP A 54 -13.65 -7.40 -10.89
N ILE A 55 -13.90 -7.29 -9.58
CA ILE A 55 -15.23 -7.52 -8.99
C ILE A 55 -16.25 -6.54 -9.57
N ILE A 56 -15.93 -5.25 -9.63
CA ILE A 56 -16.86 -4.24 -10.15
C ILE A 56 -17.13 -4.47 -11.63
N ASN A 57 -16.10 -4.72 -12.44
CA ASN A 57 -16.24 -5.04 -13.86
C ASN A 57 -17.13 -6.27 -14.09
N SER A 58 -16.97 -7.31 -13.26
CA SER A 58 -17.78 -8.52 -13.29
C SER A 58 -19.25 -8.24 -12.93
N HIS A 59 -19.50 -7.44 -11.89
CA HIS A 59 -20.84 -7.02 -11.51
C HIS A 59 -21.50 -6.17 -12.59
N CYS A 60 -20.82 -5.14 -13.12
CA CYS A 60 -21.34 -4.32 -14.21
C CYS A 60 -21.66 -5.16 -15.45
N SER A 61 -20.80 -6.11 -15.80
CA SER A 61 -21.04 -7.03 -16.93
C SER A 61 -22.23 -7.95 -16.69
N SER A 62 -22.40 -8.46 -15.47
CA SER A 62 -23.51 -9.35 -15.11
C SER A 62 -24.84 -8.59 -15.10
N PHE A 63 -24.85 -7.40 -14.48
CA PHE A 63 -26.01 -6.51 -14.46
C PHE A 63 -26.38 -6.03 -15.87
N ASN A 64 -25.40 -5.73 -16.72
CA ASN A 64 -25.66 -5.34 -18.11
C ASN A 64 -26.40 -6.43 -18.91
N LYS A 65 -26.09 -7.71 -18.66
CA LYS A 65 -26.77 -8.86 -19.29
C LYS A 65 -28.23 -9.00 -18.84
N GLU A 66 -28.59 -8.52 -17.66
CA GLU A 66 -29.99 -8.54 -17.20
C GLU A 66 -30.89 -7.68 -18.10
N PHE A 67 -30.34 -6.69 -18.80
CA PHE A 67 -31.08 -5.85 -19.75
C PHE A 67 -31.31 -6.48 -21.13
N ASP A 68 -30.67 -7.61 -21.46
CA ASP A 68 -30.82 -8.22 -22.80
C ASP A 68 -32.25 -8.71 -23.09
N GLY A 69 -33.01 -9.07 -22.04
CA GLY A 69 -34.40 -9.51 -22.13
C GLY A 69 -35.44 -8.41 -21.87
N VAL A 70 -35.01 -7.17 -21.60
CA VAL A 70 -35.90 -6.07 -21.20
C VAL A 70 -36.22 -5.17 -22.40
N ALA A 71 -37.41 -4.55 -22.41
CA ALA A 71 -37.77 -3.58 -23.44
C ALA A 71 -36.78 -2.40 -23.43
N LYS A 72 -36.03 -2.23 -24.52
CA LYS A 72 -34.93 -1.25 -24.65
C LYS A 72 -35.45 0.17 -24.88
N GLY A 73 -36.05 0.76 -23.84
CA GLY A 73 -36.38 2.18 -23.78
C GLY A 73 -35.16 3.05 -23.51
N ASP A 74 -35.36 4.37 -23.50
CA ASP A 74 -34.26 5.34 -23.33
C ASP A 74 -33.54 5.15 -21.99
N TRP A 75 -34.28 4.86 -20.91
CA TRP A 75 -33.69 4.59 -19.60
C TRP A 75 -32.78 3.35 -19.60
N THR A 76 -33.15 2.30 -20.33
CA THR A 76 -32.34 1.08 -20.44
C THR A 76 -31.06 1.36 -21.20
N LYS A 77 -31.12 2.15 -22.29
CA LYS A 77 -29.94 2.55 -23.06
C LYS A 77 -28.97 3.37 -22.22
N SER A 78 -29.47 4.39 -21.51
CA SER A 78 -28.65 5.21 -20.60
C SER A 78 -27.99 4.36 -19.51
N ALA A 79 -28.72 3.42 -18.90
CA ALA A 79 -28.15 2.52 -17.90
C ALA A 79 -27.02 1.64 -18.47
N MET A 80 -27.20 1.08 -19.67
CA MET A 80 -26.15 0.28 -20.34
C MET A 80 -24.92 1.13 -20.70
N GLU A 81 -25.12 2.38 -21.13
CA GLU A 81 -24.04 3.33 -21.43
C GLU A 81 -23.25 3.71 -20.18
N GLU A 82 -23.91 4.01 -19.06
CA GLU A 82 -23.26 4.29 -17.78
C GLU A 82 -22.41 3.11 -17.30
N LEU A 83 -22.93 1.87 -17.39
CA LEU A 83 -22.17 0.66 -17.05
C LEU A 83 -20.94 0.49 -17.95
N SER A 84 -21.07 0.81 -19.23
CA SER A 84 -19.94 0.77 -20.18
C SER A 84 -18.87 1.82 -19.85
N GLN A 85 -19.28 3.03 -19.46
CA GLN A 85 -18.37 4.09 -19.03
C GLN A 85 -17.64 3.71 -17.73
N ILE A 86 -18.35 3.14 -16.75
CA ILE A 86 -17.73 2.64 -15.50
C ILE A 86 -16.64 1.61 -15.82
N ASN A 87 -16.95 0.59 -16.62
CA ASN A 87 -15.97 -0.42 -17.02
C ASN A 87 -14.75 0.18 -17.75
N THR A 88 -14.96 1.19 -18.59
CA THR A 88 -13.88 1.87 -19.32
C THR A 88 -12.98 2.64 -18.36
N ASN A 89 -13.56 3.42 -17.45
CA ASN A 89 -12.81 4.20 -16.47
C ASN A 89 -12.01 3.28 -15.52
N LEU A 90 -12.59 2.17 -15.09
CA LEU A 90 -11.91 1.19 -14.23
C LEU A 90 -10.72 0.53 -14.92
N LYS A 91 -10.82 0.21 -16.22
CA LYS A 91 -9.67 -0.29 -16.99
C LYS A 91 -8.53 0.70 -17.04
N SER A 92 -8.81 1.98 -17.23
CA SER A 92 -7.78 3.03 -17.24
C SER A 92 -7.09 3.25 -15.88
N ILE A 93 -7.69 2.79 -14.77
CA ILE A 93 -7.05 2.81 -13.45
C ILE A 93 -6.11 1.62 -13.26
N ALA A 94 -6.40 0.50 -13.93
CA ALA A 94 -5.59 -0.72 -13.87
C ALA A 94 -4.39 -0.74 -14.86
N GLU A 95 -4.34 0.21 -15.81
CA GLU A 95 -3.27 0.38 -16.82
C GLU A 95 -2.17 1.35 -16.34
#